data_AF-A0A1V3G757-F1
#
_entry.id   AF-A0A1V3G757-F1
#
_cell.length_a   1.000
_cell.length_b   1.000
_cell.length_c   1.000
_cell.angle_alpha   90.00
_cell.angle_beta   90.00
_cell.angle_gamma   90.00
#
_symmetry.space_group_name_H-M   'P 1'
#
loop_
_entity.id
_entity.type
_entity.pdbx_description
1 polymer ?
#
loop_
_entity_poly.entity_id
_entity_poly.type
_entity_poly.pdbx_seq_one_letter_code
_entity_poly.pdbx_strand_id
1 'polypeptide(L)'
;MWLLISTITILLIIIYVMPKNVTKSEAFFSVFFSMAFQQLVDCYLDFKYDLYGYFSVGVDSEYILVLLLLFPAFKLVFINFFPFGLSFRSKVKYILFWTVFSTLYEY
;
A
#
# COMPACT_ATOMS: atom_id res chain seq x y z
N MET A 1 -12.00 1.39 -11.79
CA MET A 1 -12.45 2.72 -11.30
C MET A 1 -13.34 2.80 -10.05
N TRP A 2 -14.65 2.45 -10.03
CA TRP A 2 -15.52 2.78 -8.87
C TRP A 2 -15.07 2.18 -7.53
N LEU A 3 -14.64 0.91 -7.55
CA LEU A 3 -14.06 0.24 -6.39
C LEU A 3 -12.85 1.02 -5.86
N LEU A 4 -11.89 1.36 -6.74
CA LEU A 4 -10.70 2.14 -6.42
C LEU A 4 -11.04 3.47 -5.75
N ILE A 5 -11.95 4.24 -6.33
CA ILE A 5 -12.36 5.53 -5.76
C ILE A 5 -12.98 5.33 -4.38
N SER A 6 -13.88 4.35 -4.24
CA SER A 6 -14.54 4.06 -2.97
C SER A 6 -13.53 3.67 -1.88
N THR A 7 -12.53 2.85 -2.21
CA THR A 7 -11.47 2.42 -1.29
C THR A 7 -10.59 3.60 -0.89
N ILE A 8 -10.19 4.46 -1.83
CA ILE A 8 -9.43 5.68 -1.53
C ILE A 8 -10.24 6.55 -0.55
N THR A 9 -11.52 6.78 -0.83
CA THR A 9 -12.38 7.58 0.06
C THR A 9 -12.48 6.97 1.46
N ILE A 10 -12.70 5.65 1.57
CA ILE A 10 -12.75 4.96 2.87
C ILE A 10 -11.43 5.09 3.62
N LEU A 11 -10.30 4.88 2.95
CA LEU A 11 -8.97 5.01 3.58
C LEU A 11 -8.71 6.45 4.05
N LEU A 12 -9.10 7.46 3.27
CA LEU A 12 -8.97 8.86 3.68
C LEU A 12 -9.84 9.19 4.90
N ILE A 13 -11.06 8.65 4.96
CA ILE A 13 -11.93 8.77 6.15
C ILE A 13 -11.28 8.12 7.36
N ILE A 14 -10.77 6.88 7.21
CA ILE A 14 -10.05 6.18 8.28
C ILE A 14 -8.85 6.99 8.74
N ILE A 15 -8.06 7.53 7.82
CA ILE A 15 -6.91 8.39 8.14
C ILE A 15 -7.38 9.63 8.90
N TYR A 16 -8.50 10.24 8.53
CA TYR A 16 -9.01 11.41 9.23
C TYR A 16 -9.41 11.10 10.69
N VAL A 17 -10.04 9.95 10.94
CA VAL A 17 -10.58 9.60 12.27
C VAL A 17 -9.62 8.79 13.15
N MET A 18 -8.64 8.09 12.57
CA MET A 18 -7.77 7.18 13.32
C MET A 18 -6.88 7.95 14.32
N PRO A 19 -6.59 7.37 15.51
CA PRO A 19 -5.61 7.93 16.44
C PRO A 19 -4.24 8.00 15.75
N LYS A 20 -3.46 9.05 16.00
CA LYS A 20 -2.14 9.24 15.40
C LYS A 20 -1.07 8.62 16.30
N ASN A 21 -0.79 7.35 16.06
CA ASN A 21 0.19 6.58 16.85
C ASN A 21 1.63 6.72 16.33
N VAL A 22 1.79 7.28 15.13
CA VAL A 22 3.08 7.48 14.46
C VAL A 22 3.29 8.96 14.19
N THR A 23 4.53 9.44 14.32
CA THR A 23 4.85 10.84 14.05
C THR A 23 4.73 11.15 12.55
N LYS A 24 4.52 12.42 12.20
CA LYS A 24 4.40 12.85 10.79
C LYS A 24 5.65 12.49 9.98
N SER A 25 6.83 12.63 10.58
CA SER A 25 8.11 12.32 9.92
C SER A 25 8.27 10.83 9.68
N GLU A 26 8.01 9.98 10.69
CA GLU A 26 8.07 8.52 10.53
C GLU A 26 7.10 8.03 9.46
N ALA A 27 5.87 8.56 9.47
CA ALA A 27 4.87 8.25 8.46
C ALA A 27 5.34 8.65 7.05
N PHE A 28 5.86 9.88 6.89
CA PHE A 28 6.36 10.39 5.62
C PHE A 28 7.50 9.53 5.06
N PHE A 29 8.56 9.30 5.87
CA PHE A 29 9.71 8.52 5.43
C PHE A 29 9.33 7.06 5.15
N SER A 30 8.46 6.46 5.95
CA SER A 30 8.02 5.07 5.74
C SER A 30 7.23 4.92 4.46
N VAL A 31 6.31 5.85 4.17
CA VAL A 31 5.55 5.85 2.91
C VAL A 31 6.50 6.02 1.74
N PHE A 32 7.34 7.05 1.75
CA PHE A 32 8.29 7.31 0.65
C PHE A 32 9.23 6.15 0.40
N PHE A 33 9.83 5.61 1.46
CA PHE A 33 10.70 4.44 1.36
C PHE A 33 9.95 3.25 0.75
N SER A 34 8.74 2.96 1.23
CA SER A 34 7.98 1.82 0.74
C SER A 34 7.54 1.98 -0.72
N MET A 35 7.22 3.20 -1.16
CA MET A 35 6.90 3.49 -2.56
C MET A 35 8.12 3.28 -3.46
N ALA A 36 9.27 3.84 -3.07
CA ALA A 36 10.50 3.70 -3.84
C ALA A 36 10.97 2.25 -3.90
N PHE A 37 10.90 1.53 -2.77
CA PHE A 37 11.26 0.12 -2.71
C PHE A 37 10.32 -0.74 -3.56
N GLN A 38 9.01 -0.53 -3.46
CA GLN A 38 8.06 -1.22 -4.33
C GLN A 38 8.39 -0.97 -5.80
N GLN A 39 8.53 0.29 -6.22
CA GLN A 39 8.78 0.59 -7.63
C GLN A 39 10.09 -0.03 -8.13
N LEU A 40 11.11 -0.10 -7.28
CA LEU A 40 12.36 -0.79 -7.59
C LEU A 40 12.13 -2.29 -7.80
N VAL A 41 11.37 -2.93 -6.91
CA VAL A 41 11.04 -4.36 -7.01
C VAL A 41 10.18 -4.62 -8.25
N ASP A 42 9.14 -3.83 -8.49
CA ASP A 42 8.25 -3.94 -9.64
C ASP A 42 9.05 -3.80 -10.93
N CYS A 43 9.89 -2.77 -11.08
CA CYS A 43 10.73 -2.61 -12.27
C CYS A 43 11.73 -3.76 -12.44
N TYR A 44 12.32 -4.26 -11.35
CA TYR A 44 13.24 -5.39 -11.43
C TYR A 44 12.50 -6.66 -11.89
N LEU A 45 11.36 -6.97 -11.28
CA LEU A 45 10.60 -8.17 -11.57
C LEU A 45 9.94 -8.13 -12.96
N ASP A 46 9.42 -6.97 -13.36
CA ASP A 46 8.83 -6.74 -14.68
C ASP A 46 9.89 -6.83 -15.77
N PHE A 47 10.95 -6.01 -15.72
CA PHE A 47 11.94 -5.99 -16.79
C PHE A 47 12.85 -7.21 -16.83
N LYS A 48 13.16 -7.84 -15.69
CA LYS A 48 14.06 -9.00 -15.65
C LYS A 48 13.34 -10.31 -15.92
N TYR A 49 12.11 -10.46 -15.44
CA TYR A 49 11.41 -11.75 -15.42
C TYR A 49 10.04 -11.73 -16.13
N ASP A 50 9.60 -10.58 -16.66
CA ASP A 50 8.34 -10.44 -17.40
C ASP A 50 7.12 -10.93 -16.59
N LEU A 51 7.14 -10.71 -15.27
CA LEU A 51 6.16 -11.30 -14.34
C LEU A 51 4.82 -10.54 -14.28
N TYR A 52 4.74 -9.30 -14.78
CA TYR A 52 3.52 -8.51 -14.70
C TYR A 52 2.67 -8.57 -15.97
N GLY A 53 3.22 -9.08 -17.09
CA GLY A 53 2.44 -9.35 -18.30
C GLY A 53 1.76 -8.11 -18.89
N TYR A 54 2.39 -6.93 -18.81
CA TYR A 54 1.90 -5.73 -19.47
C TYR A 54 2.06 -5.87 -21.01
N PHE A 55 1.11 -6.56 -21.66
CA PHE A 55 1.12 -6.81 -23.11
C PHE A 55 0.79 -5.58 -23.98
N SER A 56 0.45 -4.44 -23.36
CA SER A 56 0.11 -3.20 -24.07
C SER A 56 0.99 -2.04 -23.63
N VAL A 57 1.61 -1.38 -24.61
CA VAL A 57 2.39 -0.16 -24.39
C VAL A 57 1.43 1.01 -24.14
N GLY A 58 1.35 1.49 -22.91
CA GLY A 58 0.54 2.65 -22.53
C GLY A 58 0.64 2.96 -21.03
N VAL A 59 0.51 4.23 -20.67
CA VAL A 59 0.39 4.63 -19.26
C VAL A 59 -1.03 4.30 -18.80
N ASP A 60 -1.16 3.36 -17.88
CA ASP A 60 -2.43 3.16 -17.18
C ASP A 60 -2.70 4.37 -16.28
N SER A 61 -3.70 5.16 -16.67
CA SER A 61 -4.09 6.36 -15.92
C SER A 61 -4.71 6.01 -14.55
N GLU A 62 -5.27 4.81 -14.38
CA GLU A 62 -5.74 4.33 -13.08
C GLU A 62 -4.56 4.04 -12.15
N TYR A 63 -3.43 3.57 -12.69
CA TYR A 63 -2.22 3.31 -11.90
C TYR A 63 -1.66 4.57 -11.23
N ILE A 64 -1.83 5.76 -11.84
CA ILE A 64 -1.44 7.02 -11.20
C ILE A 64 -2.21 7.24 -9.89
N LEU A 65 -3.52 6.93 -9.87
CA LEU A 65 -4.34 7.04 -8.67
C LEU A 65 -3.94 5.97 -7.64
N VAL A 66 -3.61 4.77 -8.09
CA VAL A 66 -3.10 3.70 -7.22
C VAL A 66 -1.80 4.15 -6.54
N LEU A 67 -0.83 4.61 -7.32
CA LEU A 67 0.49 4.99 -6.85
C LEU A 67 0.46 6.23 -5.94
N LEU A 68 -0.31 7.27 -6.31
CA LEU A 68 -0.27 8.55 -5.60
C LEU A 68 -1.28 8.67 -4.45
N LEU A 69 -2.39 7.91 -4.50
CA LEU A 69 -3.45 8.03 -3.49
C LEU A 69 -3.65 6.73 -2.73
N LEU A 70 -3.97 5.64 -3.41
CA LEU A 70 -4.33 4.38 -2.75
C LEU A 70 -3.16 3.86 -1.91
N PHE A 71 -1.98 3.78 -2.50
CA PHE A 71 -0.81 3.19 -1.85
C PHE A 71 -0.35 3.99 -0.62
N PRO A 72 -0.14 5.33 -0.70
CA PRO A 72 0.17 6.14 0.49
C PRO A 72 -0.90 6.04 1.57
N ALA A 73 -2.19 6.12 1.19
CA ALA A 73 -3.28 6.06 2.14
C ALA A 73 -3.31 4.71 2.87
N PHE A 74 -3.18 3.61 2.12
CA PHE A 74 -3.09 2.27 2.68
C PHE A 74 -1.89 2.13 3.62
N LYS A 75 -0.71 2.62 3.22
CA LYS A 75 0.50 2.54 4.05
C LYS A 75 0.38 3.32 5.35
N LEU A 76 -0.26 4.49 5.33
CA LEU A 76 -0.53 5.27 6.54
C LEU A 76 -1.43 4.51 7.51
N VAL A 77 -2.49 3.86 7.02
CA VAL A 77 -3.36 3.02 7.85
C VAL A 77 -2.59 1.82 8.39
N PHE A 78 -1.86 1.12 7.51
CA PHE A 78 -1.09 -0.08 7.85
C PHE A 78 -0.09 0.20 8.98
N ILE A 79 0.73 1.24 8.84
CA ILE A 79 1.77 1.54 9.84
C ILE A 79 1.15 2.06 11.14
N ASN A 80 0.07 2.83 11.07
CA ASN A 80 -0.55 3.42 12.27
C ASN A 80 -1.23 2.38 13.17
N PHE A 81 -1.76 1.31 12.59
CA PHE A 81 -2.32 0.17 13.33
C PHE A 81 -1.34 -0.99 13.50
N PHE A 82 -0.10 -0.86 13.01
CA PHE A 82 0.90 -1.90 13.17
C PHE A 82 1.19 -2.13 14.66
N PRO A 83 1.14 -3.39 15.15
CA PRO A 83 1.24 -3.67 16.58
C PRO A 83 2.69 -3.65 17.08
N PHE A 84 3.34 -2.48 17.07
CA PHE A 84 4.75 -2.31 17.44
C PHE A 84 5.11 -2.87 18.82
N GLY A 85 4.23 -2.66 19.82
CA GLY A 85 4.43 -3.11 21.20
C GLY A 85 4.02 -4.56 21.49
N LEU A 86 3.46 -5.29 20.52
CA LEU A 86 3.02 -6.68 20.73
C LEU A 86 4.08 -7.71 20.31
N SER A 87 3.80 -8.97 20.65
CA SER A 87 4.64 -10.11 20.30
C SER A 87 4.91 -10.23 18.79
N PHE A 88 6.03 -10.85 18.44
CA PHE A 88 6.39 -11.14 17.05
C PHE A 88 5.27 -11.88 16.29
N ARG A 89 4.57 -12.82 16.96
CA ARG A 89 3.44 -13.55 16.38
C ARG A 89 2.29 -12.63 15.98
N SER A 90 2.00 -11.59 16.77
CA SER A 90 0.96 -10.60 16.46
C SER A 90 1.33 -9.79 15.22
N LYS A 91 2.60 -9.40 15.09
CA LYS A 91 3.12 -8.68 13.92
C LYS A 91 3.03 -9.53 12.65
N VAL A 92 3.42 -10.80 12.73
CA VAL A 92 3.31 -11.74 11.59
C VAL A 92 1.85 -11.95 11.18
N LYS A 93 0.94 -12.18 12.13
CA LYS A 93 -0.49 -12.32 11.84
C LYS A 93 -1.07 -11.07 11.18
N TYR A 94 -0.67 -9.89 11.66
CA TYR A 94 -1.09 -8.62 11.08
C TYR A 94 -0.62 -8.46 9.63
N ILE A 95 0.65 -8.78 9.34
CA ILE A 95 1.19 -8.75 7.99
C ILE A 95 0.44 -9.73 7.09
N LEU A 96 0.29 -11.00 7.52
CA LEU A 96 -0.40 -12.03 6.74
C LEU A 96 -1.86 -11.66 6.43
N PHE A 97 -2.58 -11.11 7.41
CA PHE A 97 -3.94 -10.62 7.21
C PHE A 97 -4.00 -9.58 6.09
N TRP A 98 -3.12 -8.57 6.15
CA TRP A 98 -3.07 -7.53 5.13
C TRP A 98 -2.60 -8.03 3.77
N THR A 99 -1.67 -8.98 3.72
CA THR A 99 -1.24 -9.64 2.48
C THR A 99 -2.41 -10.37 1.82
N VAL A 100 -3.14 -11.19 2.57
CA VAL A 100 -4.32 -11.89 2.04
C VAL A 100 -5.37 -10.90 1.57
N PHE A 101 -5.66 -9.87 2.38
CA PHE A 101 -6.61 -8.83 2.02
C PHE A 101 -6.21 -8.09 0.73
N SER A 102 -4.94 -7.68 0.59
CA SER A 102 -4.49 -6.95 -0.60
C SER A 102 -4.53 -7.82 -1.85
N THR A 103 -4.13 -9.09 -1.76
CA THR A 103 -4.21 -10.01 -2.90
C THR A 103 -5.65 -10.24 -3.33
N LEU A 104 -6.58 -10.43 -2.37
CA LEU A 104 -8.01 -10.59 -2.69
C LEU A 104 -8.67 -9.30 -3.22
N TYR A 105 -8.11 -8.13 -2.92
CA TYR A 105 -8.61 -6.86 -3.44
C TYR A 105 -8.16 -6.60 -4.89
N GLU A 106 -7.01 -7.15 -5.28
CA GLU A 106 -6.43 -7.01 -6.61
C GLU A 106 -7.14 -7.88 -7.67
N TYR A 107 -7.65 -9.06 -7.26
CA TYR A 107 -8.41 -9.99 -8.10
C TYR A 107 -9.92 -9.75 -8.04
#